data_AF-H6L1Q5-F1
#
_entry.id   AF-H6L1Q5-F1
#
_cell.length_a   1.000
_cell.length_b   1.000
_cell.length_c   1.000
_cell.angle_alpha   90.00
_cell.angle_beta   90.00
_cell.angle_gamma   90.00
#
_symmetry.space_group_name_H-M   'P 1'
#
loop_
_entity.id
_entity.type
_entity.pdbx_description
1 polymer ?
#
loop_
_entity_poly.entity_id
_entity_poly.type
_entity_poly.pdbx_seq_one_letter_code
_entity_poly.pdbx_strand_id
1 'polypeptide(L)'
;MNKKTYQTDYTPPNLEEDTAFLANSKSLAFKLLDFWKWNQSNLIENRTRGILAEFIVKMALDINSPSRLEWDAYDFETQTEKGKVKIEVKSAAYIQAWAQKKLSSISFGIAPTKGLLQDGNYSETYKRQADIYIFCLLDHKDQATINPLDMDQWCFYLAPTSLLDKELGPQKSLSLARLKKLGLKAVKYSDLKARFEAVVGGVVLFYR
;
A
#
# COMPACT_ATOMS: atom_id res chain seq x y z
N MET A 1 -21.92 19.53 32.50
CA MET A 1 -20.59 19.53 31.88
C MET A 1 -20.77 19.60 30.37
N ASN A 2 -20.49 20.75 29.75
CA ASN A 2 -20.47 20.86 28.29
C ASN A 2 -19.28 20.03 27.79
N LYS A 3 -19.55 18.92 27.08
CA LYS A 3 -18.50 18.21 26.34
C LYS A 3 -17.94 19.20 25.32
N LYS A 4 -16.68 19.61 25.47
CA LYS A 4 -15.95 20.27 24.39
C LYS A 4 -15.96 19.32 23.20
N THR A 5 -16.68 19.68 22.17
CA THR A 5 -16.56 19.04 20.86
C THR A 5 -15.38 19.68 20.15
N TYR A 6 -14.46 18.88 19.64
CA TYR A 6 -13.38 19.36 18.78
C TYR A 6 -14.00 19.66 17.41
N GLN A 7 -14.03 20.94 17.02
CA GLN A 7 -14.74 21.42 15.83
C GLN A 7 -13.89 21.37 14.54
N THR A 8 -12.62 20.98 14.64
CA THR A 8 -11.67 20.95 13.52
C THR A 8 -10.87 19.66 13.54
N ASP A 9 -10.60 19.12 12.35
CA ASP A 9 -9.76 17.94 12.19
C ASP A 9 -8.32 18.23 12.61
N TYR A 10 -7.69 17.24 13.24
CA TYR A 10 -6.27 17.31 13.57
C TYR A 10 -5.44 17.17 12.30
N THR A 11 -4.62 18.17 11.99
CA THR A 11 -3.61 18.07 10.93
C THR A 11 -2.28 17.66 11.57
N PRO A 12 -1.75 16.46 11.29
CA PRO A 12 -0.45 16.06 11.81
C PRO A 12 0.65 16.98 11.27
N PRO A 13 1.58 17.46 12.12
CA PRO A 13 2.71 18.25 11.65
C PRO A 13 3.69 17.37 10.87
N ASN A 14 4.37 17.97 9.89
CA ASN A 14 5.56 17.36 9.30
C ASN A 14 6.74 17.59 10.26
N LEU A 15 7.17 16.54 10.95
CA LEU A 15 8.24 16.62 11.95
C LEU A 15 9.57 16.17 11.36
N GLU A 16 10.63 16.90 11.67
CA GLU A 16 11.99 16.54 11.27
C GLU A 16 12.54 15.40 12.13
N GLU A 17 13.38 14.55 11.54
CA GLU A 17 13.96 13.38 12.19
C GLU A 17 14.77 13.71 13.46
N ASP A 18 15.35 14.91 13.51
CA ASP A 18 16.18 15.38 14.61
C ASP A 18 15.38 16.04 15.75
N THR A 19 14.06 16.17 15.60
CA THR A 19 13.15 16.74 16.61
C THR A 19 13.30 16.01 17.94
N ALA A 20 13.71 16.74 18.98
CA ALA A 20 13.86 16.20 20.33
C ALA A 20 12.51 16.08 21.05
N PHE A 21 12.35 15.02 21.84
CA PHE A 21 11.23 14.95 22.79
C PHE A 21 11.42 15.98 23.90
N LEU A 22 10.33 16.47 24.47
CA LEU A 22 10.36 17.50 25.51
C LEU A 22 9.83 16.97 26.85
N ALA A 23 10.49 17.32 27.94
CA ALA A 23 9.95 17.20 29.30
C ALA A 23 10.11 18.54 30.02
N ASN A 24 9.02 19.09 30.56
CA ASN A 24 9.01 20.44 31.17
C ASN A 24 9.63 21.51 30.24
N SER A 25 9.29 21.45 28.95
CA SER A 25 9.82 22.33 27.88
C SER A 25 11.33 22.24 27.66
N LYS A 26 12.01 21.22 28.19
CA LYS A 26 13.44 20.96 27.95
C LYS A 26 13.62 19.78 27.01
N SER A 27 14.53 19.91 26.04
CA SER A 27 14.90 18.83 25.13
C SER A 27 15.49 17.64 25.88
N LEU A 28 15.02 16.45 25.53
CA LEU A 28 15.57 15.17 25.96
C LEU A 28 16.65 14.69 24.99
N ALA A 29 17.41 13.69 25.39
CA ALA A 29 18.53 13.14 24.61
C ALA A 29 18.09 12.30 23.40
N PHE A 30 16.85 11.80 23.39
CA PHE A 30 16.31 11.00 22.31
C PHE A 30 15.41 11.81 21.38
N LYS A 31 15.41 11.42 20.12
CA LYS A 31 14.83 12.16 18.99
C LYS A 31 13.72 11.35 18.33
N LEU A 32 12.95 12.02 17.48
CA LEU A 32 11.90 11.38 16.69
C LEU A 32 12.43 10.20 15.86
N LEU A 33 13.64 10.32 15.30
CA LEU A 33 14.30 9.23 14.58
C LEU A 33 14.47 7.96 15.43
N ASP A 34 14.71 8.06 16.73
CA ASP A 34 14.83 6.89 17.62
C ASP A 34 13.50 6.15 17.74
N PHE A 35 12.40 6.90 17.84
CA PHE A 35 11.05 6.34 17.82
C PHE A 35 10.73 5.69 16.46
N TRP A 36 11.05 6.35 15.35
CA TRP A 36 10.84 5.79 14.01
C TRP A 36 11.63 4.50 13.81
N LYS A 37 12.90 4.45 14.24
CA LYS A 37 13.70 3.21 14.21
C LYS A 37 13.06 2.13 15.06
N TRP A 38 12.67 2.43 16.29
CA TRP A 38 12.04 1.44 17.17
C TRP A 38 10.72 0.88 16.59
N ASN A 39 9.89 1.74 15.99
CA ASN A 39 8.58 1.36 15.47
C ASN A 39 8.62 0.75 14.05
N GLN A 40 9.53 1.19 13.17
CA GLN A 40 9.52 0.85 11.74
C GLN A 40 10.70 -0.02 11.27
N SER A 41 11.66 -0.41 12.12
CA SER A 41 12.82 -1.20 11.65
C SER A 41 12.49 -2.64 11.26
N ASN A 42 11.40 -3.22 11.78
CA ASN A 42 11.01 -4.59 11.41
C ASN A 42 10.23 -4.60 10.09
N LEU A 43 10.95 -4.46 8.98
CA LEU A 43 10.37 -4.37 7.64
C LEU A 43 9.73 -5.67 7.11
N ILE A 44 9.92 -6.80 7.82
CA ILE A 44 9.31 -8.09 7.48
C ILE A 44 7.94 -8.25 8.12
N GLU A 45 7.69 -7.59 9.27
CA GLU A 45 6.41 -7.64 9.97
C GLU A 45 5.27 -7.17 9.05
N ASN A 46 4.10 -7.80 9.13
CA ASN A 46 3.05 -7.65 8.14
C ASN A 46 2.51 -6.22 8.00
N ARG A 47 2.34 -5.51 9.12
CA ARG A 47 1.91 -4.10 9.10
C ARG A 47 3.00 -3.23 8.49
N THR A 48 4.22 -3.31 9.00
CA THR A 48 5.33 -2.46 8.52
C THR A 48 5.68 -2.76 7.05
N ARG A 49 5.65 -4.02 6.62
CA ARG A 49 5.85 -4.42 5.22
C ARG A 49 4.74 -3.88 4.29
N GLY A 50 3.51 -3.76 4.80
CA GLY A 50 2.42 -3.10 4.08
C GLY A 50 2.72 -1.62 3.83
N ILE A 51 3.11 -0.91 4.89
CA ILE A 51 3.50 0.51 4.84
C ILE A 51 4.71 0.72 3.92
N LEU A 52 5.70 -0.16 4.00
CA LEU A 52 6.86 -0.12 3.12
C LEU A 52 6.46 -0.32 1.65
N ALA A 53 5.54 -1.23 1.35
CA ALA A 53 5.04 -1.43 -0.01
C ALA A 53 4.32 -0.18 -0.56
N GLU A 54 3.47 0.47 0.26
CA GLU A 54 2.87 1.76 -0.08
C GLU A 54 3.95 2.81 -0.40
N PHE A 55 4.97 2.92 0.45
CA PHE A 55 6.08 3.85 0.25
C PHE A 55 6.87 3.55 -1.04
N ILE A 56 7.19 2.28 -1.31
CA ILE A 56 7.88 1.87 -2.55
C ILE A 56 7.06 2.28 -3.78
N VAL A 57 5.74 2.05 -3.77
CA VAL A 57 4.85 2.46 -4.86
C VAL A 57 4.81 3.98 -5.01
N LYS A 58 4.67 4.71 -3.91
CA LYS A 58 4.71 6.18 -3.90
C LYS A 58 5.98 6.70 -4.58
N MET A 59 7.13 6.13 -4.23
CA MET A 59 8.42 6.54 -4.80
C MET A 59 8.53 6.14 -6.27
N ALA A 60 8.11 4.92 -6.64
CA ALA A 60 8.17 4.46 -8.03
C ALA A 60 7.30 5.31 -8.98
N LEU A 61 6.16 5.80 -8.50
CA LEU A 61 5.17 6.54 -9.28
C LEU A 61 5.30 8.07 -9.13
N ASP A 62 6.33 8.56 -8.43
CA ASP A 62 6.54 9.98 -8.12
C ASP A 62 5.31 10.66 -7.48
N ILE A 63 4.59 9.94 -6.60
CA ILE A 63 3.39 10.48 -5.95
C ILE A 63 3.80 11.47 -4.86
N ASN A 64 3.36 12.72 -5.01
CA ASN A 64 3.56 13.77 -4.03
C ASN A 64 2.52 13.68 -2.91
N SER A 65 2.85 12.95 -1.86
CA SER A 65 2.07 12.86 -0.62
C SER A 65 3.01 13.01 0.58
N PRO A 66 2.95 14.13 1.34
CA PRO A 66 3.91 14.41 2.41
C PRO A 66 3.74 13.49 3.63
N SER A 67 2.55 12.90 3.80
CA SER A 67 2.24 11.97 4.89
C SER A 67 1.32 10.86 4.39
N ARG A 68 1.40 9.69 5.02
CA ARG A 68 0.47 8.59 4.76
C ARG A 68 -0.94 8.98 5.21
N LEU A 69 -1.94 8.73 4.36
CA LEU A 69 -3.35 8.84 4.70
C LEU A 69 -3.78 7.53 5.35
N GLU A 70 -4.04 7.54 6.66
CA GLU A 70 -4.59 6.36 7.33
C GLU A 70 -6.13 6.39 7.23
N TRP A 71 -6.74 5.22 6.98
CA TRP A 71 -8.20 5.00 6.97
C TRP A 71 -8.98 5.51 5.76
N ASP A 72 -8.30 5.90 4.69
CA ASP A 72 -8.97 6.28 3.45
C ASP A 72 -9.45 5.05 2.66
N ALA A 73 -10.36 5.27 1.70
CA ALA A 73 -10.93 4.22 0.88
C ALA A 73 -9.91 3.60 -0.11
N TYR A 74 -8.74 4.24 -0.27
CA TYR A 74 -7.63 3.85 -1.11
C TYR A 74 -6.33 4.48 -0.59
N ASP A 75 -5.16 3.91 -0.91
CA ASP A 75 -3.88 4.38 -0.36
C ASP A 75 -3.37 5.67 -1.02
N PHE A 76 -3.59 5.83 -2.33
CA PHE A 76 -3.17 7.04 -3.07
C PHE A 76 -4.19 7.52 -4.07
N GLU A 77 -4.15 8.82 -4.33
CA GLU A 77 -4.79 9.47 -5.46
C GLU A 77 -3.72 10.26 -6.23
N THR A 78 -3.65 10.07 -7.54
CA THR A 78 -2.68 10.79 -8.39
C THR A 78 -3.34 11.33 -9.65
N GLN A 79 -2.80 12.41 -10.18
CA GLN A 79 -3.23 13.00 -11.46
C GLN A 79 -2.41 12.40 -12.60
N THR A 80 -3.09 11.86 -13.59
CA THR A 80 -2.50 11.36 -14.85
C THR A 80 -2.98 12.21 -16.02
N GLU A 81 -2.42 12.00 -17.22
CA GLU A 81 -2.90 12.64 -18.45
C GLU A 81 -4.38 12.35 -18.74
N LYS A 82 -4.90 11.21 -18.27
CA LYS A 82 -6.29 10.79 -18.46
C LYS A 82 -7.23 11.22 -17.35
N GLY A 83 -6.71 11.87 -16.32
CA GLY A 83 -7.47 12.26 -15.14
C GLY A 83 -6.91 11.69 -13.85
N LYS A 84 -7.70 11.89 -12.80
CA LYS A 84 -7.44 11.42 -11.44
C LYS A 84 -7.60 9.90 -11.36
N VAL A 85 -6.65 9.22 -10.71
CA VAL A 85 -6.62 7.76 -10.54
C VAL A 85 -6.41 7.43 -9.07
N LYS A 86 -7.25 6.53 -8.54
CA LYS A 86 -7.19 6.00 -7.18
C LYS A 86 -6.47 4.65 -7.16
N ILE A 87 -5.53 4.48 -6.24
CA ILE A 87 -4.63 3.34 -6.18
C ILE A 87 -4.79 2.64 -4.83
N GLU A 88 -5.00 1.33 -4.87
CA GLU A 88 -4.91 0.45 -3.71
C GLU A 88 -3.61 -0.36 -3.79
N VAL A 89 -2.81 -0.37 -2.73
CA VAL A 89 -1.61 -1.17 -2.58
C VAL A 89 -1.89 -2.37 -1.68
N LYS A 90 -1.43 -3.55 -2.09
CA LYS A 90 -1.54 -4.77 -1.30
C LYS A 90 -0.19 -5.46 -1.21
N SER A 91 0.23 -5.83 0.00
CA SER A 91 1.54 -6.44 0.25
C SER A 91 1.42 -7.91 0.67
N ALA A 92 2.33 -8.75 0.19
CA ALA A 92 2.49 -10.13 0.63
C ALA A 92 3.97 -10.56 0.60
N ALA A 93 4.31 -11.62 1.34
CA ALA A 93 5.64 -12.21 1.37
C ALA A 93 5.56 -13.71 1.67
N TYR A 94 6.54 -14.48 1.18
CA TYR A 94 6.65 -15.90 1.52
C TYR A 94 7.19 -16.13 2.94
N ILE A 95 7.97 -15.19 3.46
CA ILE A 95 8.60 -15.23 4.78
C ILE A 95 7.87 -14.29 5.74
N GLN A 96 7.60 -14.76 6.95
CA GLN A 96 7.00 -14.00 8.05
C GLN A 96 8.07 -13.60 9.07
N ALA A 97 7.78 -12.58 9.88
CA ALA A 97 8.69 -12.11 10.93
C ALA A 97 8.84 -13.10 12.11
N TRP A 98 8.02 -14.15 12.15
CA TRP A 98 8.05 -15.21 13.15
C TRP A 98 8.43 -16.56 12.53
N ALA A 99 8.80 -17.52 13.39
CA ALA A 99 9.16 -18.87 12.95
C ALA A 99 8.00 -19.54 12.19
N GLN A 100 8.29 -20.02 10.98
CA GLN A 100 7.31 -20.70 10.12
C GLN A 100 7.82 -22.09 9.71
N LYS A 101 6.92 -23.08 9.68
CA LYS A 101 7.26 -24.46 9.26
C LYS A 101 7.34 -24.61 7.74
N LYS A 102 6.71 -23.70 7.00
CA LYS A 102 6.68 -23.66 5.53
C LYS A 102 6.48 -22.22 5.08
N LEU A 103 6.80 -21.96 3.81
CA LEU A 103 6.52 -20.67 3.18
C LEU A 103 5.02 -20.35 3.21
N SER A 104 4.71 -19.07 3.38
CA SER A 104 3.34 -18.57 3.33
C SER A 104 2.75 -18.67 1.93
N SER A 105 1.50 -19.09 1.82
CA SER A 105 0.75 -19.00 0.56
C SER A 105 0.43 -17.54 0.26
N ILE A 106 0.78 -17.09 -0.95
CA ILE A 106 0.54 -15.70 -1.35
C ILE A 106 -0.92 -15.47 -1.72
N SER A 107 -1.57 -14.57 -1.01
CA SER A 107 -2.93 -14.12 -1.24
C SER A 107 -3.09 -12.66 -0.83
N PHE A 108 -3.86 -11.91 -1.61
CA PHE A 108 -4.15 -10.50 -1.38
C PHE A 108 -5.63 -10.31 -1.05
N GLY A 109 -5.95 -9.37 -0.15
CA GLY A 109 -7.34 -8.95 0.08
C GLY A 109 -7.81 -8.01 -1.04
N ILE A 110 -8.97 -8.30 -1.63
CA ILE A 110 -9.58 -7.51 -2.72
C ILE A 110 -11.10 -7.35 -2.52
N ALA A 111 -11.55 -7.48 -1.27
CA ALA A 111 -12.96 -7.43 -0.93
C ALA A 111 -13.57 -6.09 -1.34
N PRO A 112 -14.72 -6.11 -2.06
CA PRO A 112 -15.57 -4.93 -2.15
C PRO A 112 -15.95 -4.45 -0.75
N THR A 113 -15.92 -3.15 -0.52
CA THR A 113 -16.27 -2.49 0.75
C THR A 113 -17.36 -1.46 0.51
N LYS A 114 -18.02 -1.03 1.60
CA LYS A 114 -18.83 0.18 1.56
C LYS A 114 -17.91 1.39 1.70
N GLY A 115 -18.11 2.41 0.86
CA GLY A 115 -17.36 3.65 0.94
C GLY A 115 -17.97 4.57 1.99
N LEU A 116 -17.14 5.34 2.69
CA LEU A 116 -17.64 6.43 3.54
C LEU A 116 -18.14 7.57 2.65
N LEU A 117 -19.37 8.01 2.88
CA LEU A 117 -20.01 9.12 2.20
C LEU A 117 -19.77 10.42 2.97
N GLN A 118 -19.98 11.55 2.31
CA GLN A 118 -19.73 12.88 2.88
C GLN A 118 -20.64 13.19 4.09
N ASP A 119 -21.79 12.53 4.20
CA ASP A 119 -22.72 12.64 5.32
C ASP A 119 -22.33 11.77 6.54
N GLY A 120 -21.18 11.09 6.47
CA GLY A 120 -20.69 10.19 7.52
C GLY A 120 -21.32 8.80 7.50
N ASN A 121 -22.24 8.52 6.57
CA ASN A 121 -22.81 7.19 6.38
C ASN A 121 -21.96 6.34 5.43
N TYR A 122 -22.20 5.04 5.42
CA TYR A 122 -21.60 4.13 4.45
C TYR A 122 -22.50 3.94 3.23
N SER A 123 -21.89 3.80 2.04
CA SER A 123 -22.61 3.50 0.81
C SER A 123 -23.47 2.24 0.94
N GLU A 124 -24.60 2.22 0.25
CA GLU A 124 -25.49 1.04 0.25
C GLU A 124 -24.86 -0.13 -0.51
N THR A 125 -24.12 0.16 -1.58
CA THR A 125 -23.49 -0.82 -2.44
C THR A 125 -22.05 -1.11 -2.03
N TYR A 126 -21.63 -2.36 -2.25
CA TYR A 126 -20.26 -2.80 -2.09
C TYR A 126 -19.52 -2.64 -3.41
N LYS A 127 -18.36 -1.97 -3.39
CA LYS A 127 -17.47 -1.88 -4.54
C LYS A 127 -16.01 -1.88 -4.11
N ARG A 128 -15.13 -2.18 -5.06
CA ARG A 128 -13.70 -1.88 -4.92
C ARG A 128 -13.54 -0.38 -5.13
N GLN A 129 -12.92 0.31 -4.16
CA GLN A 129 -12.95 1.78 -4.09
C GLN A 129 -11.86 2.45 -4.96
N ALA A 130 -10.74 1.77 -5.16
CA ALA A 130 -9.68 2.19 -6.06
C ALA A 130 -9.99 1.85 -7.52
N ASP A 131 -9.37 2.57 -8.46
CA ASP A 131 -9.44 2.32 -9.89
C ASP A 131 -8.45 1.23 -10.33
N ILE A 132 -7.33 1.09 -9.59
CA ILE A 132 -6.27 0.13 -9.86
C ILE A 132 -5.68 -0.42 -8.56
N TYR A 133 -5.35 -1.71 -8.57
CA TYR A 133 -4.65 -2.38 -7.49
C TYR A 133 -3.20 -2.64 -7.90
N ILE A 134 -2.26 -2.35 -7.00
CA ILE A 134 -0.85 -2.69 -7.12
C ILE A 134 -0.51 -3.74 -6.05
N PHE A 135 -0.41 -4.99 -6.50
CA PHE A 135 -0.03 -6.11 -5.65
C PHE A 135 1.49 -6.20 -5.58
N CYS A 136 2.05 -5.87 -4.43
CA CYS A 136 3.47 -5.91 -4.11
C CYS A 136 3.80 -7.25 -3.43
N LEU A 137 4.69 -8.02 -4.02
CA LEU A 137 5.21 -9.25 -3.46
C LEU A 137 6.69 -9.09 -3.15
N LEU A 138 7.06 -9.25 -1.88
CA LEU A 138 8.44 -9.52 -1.50
C LEU A 138 8.73 -10.99 -1.88
N ASP A 139 9.23 -11.16 -3.10
CA ASP A 139 9.40 -12.42 -3.84
C ASP A 139 10.73 -13.09 -3.51
N HIS A 140 10.98 -13.25 -2.21
CA HIS A 140 12.16 -13.93 -1.70
C HIS A 140 11.77 -15.07 -0.76
N LYS A 141 12.54 -16.16 -0.80
CA LYS A 141 12.20 -17.43 -0.12
C LYS A 141 13.26 -17.93 0.85
N ASP A 142 14.42 -17.27 0.89
CA ASP A 142 15.48 -17.58 1.85
C ASP A 142 15.48 -16.54 2.98
N GLN A 143 15.25 -17.01 4.21
CA GLN A 143 15.17 -16.18 5.40
C GLN A 143 16.51 -15.55 5.78
N ALA A 144 17.64 -16.17 5.41
CA ALA A 144 18.96 -15.64 5.76
C ALA A 144 19.35 -14.41 4.93
N THR A 145 18.77 -14.26 3.74
CA THR A 145 19.16 -13.26 2.74
C THR A 145 18.03 -12.29 2.37
N ILE A 146 16.88 -12.40 3.03
CA ILE A 146 15.74 -11.50 2.80
C ILE A 146 16.10 -10.07 3.19
N ASN A 147 15.91 -9.14 2.25
CA ASN A 147 16.18 -7.72 2.45
C ASN A 147 15.06 -6.89 1.79
N PRO A 148 14.09 -6.38 2.57
CA PRO A 148 13.02 -5.55 2.03
C PRO A 148 13.47 -4.24 1.38
N LEU A 149 14.71 -3.80 1.62
CA LEU A 149 15.28 -2.60 0.98
C LEU A 149 15.92 -2.91 -0.38
N ASP A 150 16.08 -4.20 -0.73
CA ASP A 150 16.57 -4.64 -2.03
C ASP A 150 15.40 -4.74 -3.02
N MET A 151 15.34 -3.81 -3.98
CA MET A 151 14.24 -3.73 -4.94
C MET A 151 14.18 -4.90 -5.93
N ASP A 152 15.28 -5.65 -6.08
CA ASP A 152 15.28 -6.85 -6.92
C ASP A 152 14.51 -8.01 -6.28
N GLN A 153 14.37 -7.99 -4.95
CA GLN A 153 13.54 -8.94 -4.19
C GLN A 153 12.05 -8.61 -4.23
N TRP A 154 11.65 -7.47 -4.80
CA TRP A 154 10.24 -7.14 -5.00
C TRP A 154 9.78 -7.45 -6.42
N CYS A 155 8.53 -7.87 -6.55
CA CYS A 155 7.81 -7.81 -7.82
C CYS A 155 6.40 -7.26 -7.63
N PHE A 156 5.90 -6.63 -8.69
CA PHE A 156 4.64 -5.89 -8.68
C PHE A 156 3.70 -6.42 -9.73
N TYR A 157 2.40 -6.40 -9.45
CA TYR A 157 1.36 -6.72 -10.41
C TYR A 157 0.29 -5.65 -10.37
N LEU A 158 -0.04 -5.09 -11.53
CA LEU A 158 -1.02 -4.01 -11.64
C LEU A 158 -2.31 -4.56 -12.25
N ALA A 159 -3.43 -4.35 -11.58
CA ALA A 159 -4.74 -4.81 -12.03
C ALA A 159 -5.76 -3.66 -11.98
N PRO A 160 -6.34 -3.26 -13.13
CA PRO A 160 -7.50 -2.39 -13.12
C PRO A 160 -8.66 -3.04 -12.35
N THR A 161 -9.39 -2.24 -11.58
CA THR A 161 -10.58 -2.71 -10.88
C THR A 161 -11.62 -3.27 -11.84
N SER A 162 -11.74 -2.71 -13.04
CA SER A 162 -12.62 -3.22 -14.10
C SER A 162 -12.30 -4.67 -14.51
N LEU A 163 -11.03 -5.06 -14.52
CA LEU A 163 -10.61 -6.45 -14.75
C LEU A 163 -10.99 -7.34 -13.57
N LEU A 164 -10.74 -6.88 -12.33
CA LEU A 164 -11.07 -7.64 -11.13
C LEU A 164 -12.58 -7.86 -10.99
N ASP A 165 -13.39 -6.83 -11.25
CA ASP A 165 -14.85 -6.90 -11.21
C ASP A 165 -15.38 -7.88 -12.25
N LYS A 166 -14.89 -7.78 -13.49
CA LYS A 166 -15.28 -8.67 -14.58
C LYS A 166 -14.94 -10.13 -14.31
N GLU A 167 -13.72 -10.41 -13.86
CA GLU A 167 -13.19 -11.79 -13.81
C GLU A 167 -13.38 -12.47 -12.45
N LEU A 168 -13.66 -11.70 -11.39
CA LEU A 168 -13.74 -12.21 -10.01
C LEU A 168 -15.03 -11.82 -9.28
N GLY A 169 -15.83 -10.89 -9.79
CA GLY A 169 -17.05 -10.42 -9.14
C GLY A 169 -16.81 -10.03 -7.67
N PRO A 170 -17.62 -10.51 -6.70
CA PRO A 170 -17.54 -10.12 -5.29
C PRO A 170 -16.45 -10.86 -4.49
N GLN A 171 -15.54 -11.58 -5.16
CA GLN A 171 -14.47 -12.33 -4.49
C GLN A 171 -13.63 -11.42 -3.57
N LYS A 172 -13.34 -11.93 -2.37
CA LYS A 172 -12.69 -11.15 -1.30
C LYS A 172 -11.18 -11.28 -1.23
N SER A 173 -10.62 -12.29 -1.87
CA SER A 173 -9.19 -12.56 -1.88
C SER A 173 -8.70 -12.95 -3.27
N LEU A 174 -7.41 -12.79 -3.54
CA LEU A 174 -6.79 -13.13 -4.82
C LEU A 174 -5.44 -13.82 -4.57
N SER A 175 -5.35 -15.11 -4.90
CA SER A 175 -4.09 -15.85 -4.82
C SER A 175 -3.13 -15.46 -5.94
N LEU A 176 -1.83 -15.61 -5.72
CA LEU A 176 -0.82 -15.37 -6.76
C LEU A 176 -1.05 -16.22 -8.02
N ALA A 177 -1.45 -17.48 -7.85
CA ALA A 177 -1.76 -18.35 -8.98
C ALA A 177 -2.96 -17.84 -9.80
N ARG A 178 -4.01 -17.36 -9.14
CA ARG A 178 -5.16 -16.78 -9.83
C ARG A 178 -4.79 -15.46 -10.49
N LEU A 179 -3.98 -14.62 -9.83
CA LEU A 179 -3.45 -13.38 -10.38
C LEU A 179 -2.73 -13.64 -11.72
N LYS A 180 -1.83 -14.62 -11.76
CA LYS A 180 -1.13 -15.03 -13.00
C LYS A 180 -2.10 -15.56 -14.07
N LYS A 181 -3.13 -16.32 -13.68
CA LYS A 181 -4.19 -16.80 -14.60
C LYS A 181 -5.04 -15.68 -15.20
N LEU A 182 -5.10 -14.51 -14.59
CA LEU A 182 -5.72 -13.31 -15.18
C LEU A 182 -4.83 -12.65 -16.25
N GLY A 183 -3.66 -13.22 -16.57
CA GLY A 183 -2.72 -12.66 -17.54
C GLY A 183 -1.85 -11.53 -16.99
N LEU A 184 -1.93 -11.25 -15.68
CA LEU A 184 -1.13 -10.22 -15.03
C LEU A 184 0.32 -10.70 -14.89
N LYS A 185 1.25 -9.94 -15.45
CA LYS A 185 2.68 -10.23 -15.42
C LYS A 185 3.36 -9.52 -14.25
N ALA A 186 4.39 -10.15 -13.72
CA ALA A 186 5.26 -9.55 -12.72
C ALA A 186 6.05 -8.42 -13.36
N VAL A 187 6.22 -7.33 -12.61
CA VAL A 187 6.91 -6.11 -13.01
C VAL A 187 8.00 -5.84 -11.98
N LYS A 188 9.17 -5.39 -12.43
CA LYS A 188 10.24 -4.94 -11.55
C LYS A 188 10.05 -3.49 -11.15
N TYR A 189 10.72 -3.07 -10.08
CA TYR A 189 10.64 -1.69 -9.58
C TYR A 189 10.94 -0.66 -10.69
N SER A 190 11.98 -0.90 -11.50
CA SER A 190 12.39 -0.03 -12.61
C SER A 190 11.29 0.18 -13.67
N ASP A 191 10.41 -0.79 -13.85
CA ASP A 191 9.38 -0.78 -14.90
C ASP A 191 7.99 -0.41 -14.35
N LEU A 192 7.87 -0.22 -13.03
CA LEU A 192 6.59 -0.04 -12.35
C LEU A 192 5.85 1.20 -12.86
N LYS A 193 6.55 2.34 -13.02
CA LYS A 193 5.97 3.58 -13.54
C LYS A 193 5.46 3.44 -14.97
N ALA A 194 6.31 2.98 -15.87
CA ALA A 194 5.94 2.77 -17.27
C ALA A 194 4.76 1.79 -17.41
N ARG A 195 4.75 0.73 -16.59
CA ARG A 195 3.63 -0.21 -16.58
C ARG A 195 2.34 0.42 -16.02
N PHE A 196 2.45 1.23 -14.96
CA PHE A 196 1.31 1.97 -14.41
C PHE A 196 0.69 2.86 -15.47
N GLU A 197 1.50 3.70 -16.12
CA GLU A 197 1.09 4.60 -17.21
C GLU A 197 0.42 3.85 -18.36
N ALA A 198 0.97 2.71 -18.79
CA ALA A 198 0.36 1.88 -19.83
C ALA A 198 -1.02 1.35 -19.41
N VAL A 199 -1.16 0.86 -18.18
CA VAL A 199 -2.41 0.29 -17.67
C VAL A 199 -3.48 1.36 -17.51
N VAL A 200 -3.17 2.51 -16.88
CA VAL A 200 -4.13 3.63 -16.75
C VAL A 200 -4.39 4.29 -18.10
N GLY A 201 -3.40 4.25 -19.00
CA GLY A 201 -3.48 4.67 -20.39
C GLY A 201 -4.37 3.79 -21.27
N GLY A 202 -5.00 2.74 -20.73
CA GLY A 202 -5.86 1.83 -21.50
C GLY A 202 -5.10 0.98 -22.51
N VAL A 203 -3.77 1.01 -22.49
CA VAL A 203 -2.93 0.12 -23.28
C VAL A 203 -2.86 -1.21 -22.52
N VAL A 204 -3.84 -2.08 -22.78
CA VAL A 204 -3.79 -3.44 -22.25
C VAL A 204 -2.70 -4.20 -23.01
N LEU A 205 -1.48 -4.12 -22.49
CA LEU A 205 -0.35 -4.89 -22.98
C LEU A 205 -0.52 -6.35 -22.57
N PHE A 206 -1.37 -7.06 -23.33
CA PHE A 206 -1.29 -8.52 -23.43
C PHE A 206 -0.04 -8.84 -24.25
N TYR A 207 1.10 -8.94 -23.59
CA TYR A 207 2.27 -9.53 -24.23
C TYR A 207 2.00 -11.04 -24.38
N ARG A 208 1.85 -11.50 -25.63
CA ARG A 208 1.88 -12.91 -26.00
C ARG A 208 3.15 -13.59 -25.45
#